data_AF-A0A453L1N1-F1
#
_entry.id   AF-A0A453L1N1-F1
#
_cell.length_a   1.000
_cell.length_b   1.000
_cell.length_c   1.000
_cell.angle_alpha   90.00
_cell.angle_beta   90.00
_cell.angle_gamma   90.00
#
_symmetry.space_group_name_H-M   'P 1'
#
loop_
_entity.id
_entity.type
_entity.pdbx_description
1 polymer ?
#
loop_
_entity_poly.entity_id
_entity_poly.type
_entity_poly.pdbx_seq_one_letter_code
_entity_poly.pdbx_strand_id
1 'polypeptide(L)'
;FETETHGGRAEYRLHAVTVAAGILLLLYYRATRVPAAGEGRAAWLGMLAAELWYAAYWVVTQSVRWSPVRRRPFIDRLAARHGERLPCVDIFVCTADPYSEPPSLVVSTILSLMAYNYPPEKLSVYLSDDDGSILTFYGMWEASLFAKHWLPFCKRYNIEPRSPAAYFSESDGHQELCTPKEWSLIKDMFDKMTE
;
A
#
# COMPACT_ATOMS: atom_id res chain seq x y z
N PHE A 1 10.88 13.95 10.72
CA PHE A 1 11.44 13.09 9.66
C PHE A 1 12.85 13.53 9.36
N GLU A 2 13.74 12.61 9.03
CA GLU A 2 15.03 12.93 8.40
C GLU A 2 14.97 12.57 6.92
N THR A 3 15.52 13.45 6.09
CA THR A 3 15.65 13.21 4.66
C THR A 3 16.99 12.55 4.40
N GLU A 4 16.94 11.26 4.09
CA GLU A 4 18.13 10.49 3.74
C GLU A 4 18.30 10.50 2.22
N THR A 5 19.52 10.77 1.77
CA THR A 5 19.88 10.59 0.36
C THR A 5 20.14 9.11 0.11
N HIS A 6 19.33 8.47 -0.74
CA HIS A 6 19.54 7.08 -1.12
C HIS A 6 20.86 6.88 -1.87
N GLY A 7 21.56 5.77 -1.61
CA GLY A 7 22.70 5.30 -2.41
C GLY A 7 22.30 4.93 -3.84
N GLY A 8 23.24 4.71 -4.76
CA GLY A 8 22.91 4.28 -6.13
C GLY A 8 22.36 5.37 -7.07
N ARG A 9 22.27 6.64 -6.63
CA ARG A 9 21.94 7.78 -7.52
C ARG A 9 22.91 7.90 -8.69
N ALA A 10 24.20 7.65 -8.45
CA ALA A 10 25.23 7.67 -9.49
C ALA A 10 25.01 6.55 -10.52
N GLU A 11 24.68 5.34 -10.06
CA GLU A 11 24.40 4.19 -10.92
C GLU A 11 23.15 4.43 -11.76
N TYR A 12 22.07 4.95 -11.15
CA TYR A 12 20.87 5.33 -11.88
C TYR A 12 21.14 6.41 -12.93
N ARG A 13 21.91 7.45 -12.59
CA ARG A 13 22.27 8.52 -13.54
C ARG A 13 23.12 7.99 -14.68
N LEU A 14 24.07 7.09 -14.40
CA LEU A 14 24.87 6.44 -15.43
C LEU A 14 23.98 5.65 -16.39
N HIS A 15 23.06 4.85 -15.87
CA HIS A 15 22.08 4.12 -16.68
C HIS A 15 21.16 5.08 -17.48
N ALA A 16 20.71 6.18 -16.88
CA ALA A 16 19.90 7.16 -17.57
C ALA A 16 20.66 7.83 -18.73
N VAL A 17 21.95 8.13 -18.56
CA VAL A 17 22.81 8.71 -19.60
C VAL A 17 23.03 7.72 -20.76
N THR A 18 23.23 6.43 -20.48
CA THR A 18 23.40 5.43 -21.54
C THR A 18 22.12 5.26 -22.37
N VAL A 19 20.95 5.25 -21.72
CA VAL A 19 19.66 5.22 -22.43
C VAL A 19 19.42 6.50 -23.23
N ALA A 20 19.74 7.68 -22.68
CA ALA A 20 19.66 8.95 -23.41
C ALA A 20 20.51 8.93 -24.68
N ALA A 21 21.75 8.45 -24.58
CA ALA A 21 22.63 8.31 -25.73
C ALA A 21 22.05 7.37 -26.79
N GLY A 22 21.44 6.25 -26.38
CA GLY A 22 20.75 5.32 -27.29
C GLY A 22 19.58 5.99 -28.03
N ILE A 23 18.75 6.76 -27.33
CA ILE A 23 17.64 7.50 -27.94
C ILE A 23 18.17 8.54 -28.94
N LEU A 24 19.21 9.29 -28.59
CA LEU A 24 19.81 10.30 -29.48
C LEU A 24 20.42 9.67 -30.73
N LEU A 25 21.14 8.54 -30.60
CA LEU A 25 21.71 7.82 -31.73
C LEU A 25 20.63 7.27 -32.66
N LEU A 26 19.52 6.78 -32.11
CA LEU A 26 18.38 6.29 -32.89
C LEU A 26 17.71 7.42 -33.66
N LEU A 27 17.46 8.57 -33.02
CA LEU A 27 16.92 9.76 -33.68
C LEU A 27 17.87 10.31 -34.76
N TYR A 28 19.18 10.30 -34.50
CA TYR A 28 20.20 10.69 -35.48
C TYR A 28 20.23 9.73 -36.69
N TYR A 29 20.18 8.42 -36.44
CA TYR A 29 20.10 7.41 -37.49
C TYR A 29 18.89 7.62 -38.39
N ARG A 30 17.73 7.93 -37.79
CA ARG A 30 16.52 8.29 -38.55
C ARG A 30 16.75 9.56 -39.36
N ALA A 31 17.22 10.64 -38.74
CA ALA A 31 17.43 11.91 -39.41
C ALA A 31 18.38 11.83 -40.61
N THR A 32 19.39 10.95 -40.55
CA THR A 32 20.38 10.78 -41.63
C THR A 32 19.98 9.78 -42.71
N ARG A 33 19.07 8.84 -42.42
CA ARG A 33 18.59 7.83 -43.38
C ARG A 33 17.12 8.00 -43.72
N VAL A 34 16.79 9.17 -44.26
CA VAL A 34 15.44 9.47 -44.77
C VAL A 34 15.22 8.74 -46.10
N PRO A 35 14.20 7.88 -46.22
CA PRO A 35 13.90 7.19 -47.47
C PRO A 35 13.47 8.18 -48.56
N ALA A 36 13.84 7.88 -49.81
CA ALA A 36 13.35 8.61 -50.98
C ALA A 36 11.81 8.55 -51.07
N ALA A 37 11.21 9.49 -51.79
CA ALA A 37 9.75 9.54 -51.94
C ALA A 37 9.21 8.23 -52.56
N GLY A 38 8.27 7.57 -51.86
CA GLY A 38 7.68 6.30 -52.27
C GLY A 38 6.80 5.68 -51.17
N GLU A 39 6.27 4.47 -51.42
CA GLU A 39 5.28 3.78 -50.56
C GLU A 39 5.77 3.51 -49.12
N GLY A 40 7.08 3.52 -48.86
CA GLY A 40 7.67 3.34 -47.52
C GLY A 40 7.76 4.60 -46.65
N ARG A 41 7.49 5.80 -47.20
CA ARG A 41 7.69 7.07 -46.47
C ARG A 41 6.67 7.30 -45.37
N ALA A 42 5.43 6.86 -45.56
CA ALA A 42 4.37 6.96 -44.55
C ALA A 42 4.67 6.08 -43.32
N ALA A 43 5.09 4.83 -43.54
CA ALA A 43 5.51 3.93 -42.47
C ALA A 43 6.73 4.47 -41.71
N TRP A 44 7.69 5.07 -42.43
CA TRP A 44 8.85 5.71 -41.82
C TRP A 44 8.47 6.91 -40.95
N LEU A 45 7.54 7.77 -41.41
CA LEU A 45 7.03 8.90 -40.62
C LEU A 45 6.26 8.44 -39.38
N GLY A 46 5.46 7.38 -39.50
CA GLY A 46 4.76 6.79 -38.36
C GLY A 46 5.73 6.25 -37.30
N MET A 47 6.78 5.54 -37.72
CA MET A 47 7.83 5.07 -36.82
C MET A 47 8.59 6.23 -36.16
N LEU A 48 8.93 7.27 -36.92
CA LEU A 48 9.57 8.47 -36.35
C LEU A 48 8.68 9.15 -35.30
N ALA A 49 7.39 9.27 -35.58
CA ALA A 49 6.43 9.85 -34.63
C ALA A 49 6.35 9.02 -33.33
N ALA A 50 6.32 7.69 -33.44
CA ALA A 50 6.35 6.79 -32.29
C ALA A 50 7.65 6.90 -31.48
N GLU A 51 8.80 7.01 -32.15
CA GLU A 51 10.11 7.17 -31.52
C GLU A 51 10.26 8.53 -30.82
N LEU A 52 9.74 9.62 -31.41
CA LEU A 52 9.67 10.94 -30.77
C LEU A 52 8.75 10.93 -29.55
N TRP A 53 7.60 10.27 -29.64
CA TRP A 53 6.69 10.10 -28.51
C TRP A 53 7.34 9.32 -27.37
N TYR A 54 8.03 8.21 -27.70
CA TYR A 54 8.80 7.44 -26.74
C TYR A 54 9.90 8.28 -26.07
N ALA A 55 10.65 9.05 -26.85
CA ALA A 55 11.69 9.95 -26.32
C ALA A 55 11.10 10.99 -25.36
N ALA A 56 9.98 11.62 -25.73
CA ALA A 56 9.28 12.57 -24.88
C ALA A 56 8.78 11.93 -23.58
N TYR A 57 8.13 10.76 -23.67
CA TYR A 57 7.71 9.97 -22.51
C TYR A 57 8.90 9.62 -21.61
N TRP A 58 10.02 9.18 -22.20
CA TRP A 58 11.23 8.86 -21.46
C TRP A 58 11.77 10.09 -20.70
N VAL A 59 11.85 11.26 -21.32
CA VAL A 59 12.28 12.50 -20.64
C VAL A 59 11.37 12.84 -19.45
N VAL A 60 10.04 12.73 -19.62
CA VAL A 60 9.08 12.97 -18.53
C VAL A 60 9.31 11.98 -17.38
N THR A 61 9.49 10.69 -17.68
CA THR A 61 9.75 9.68 -16.63
C THR A 61 11.08 9.88 -15.90
N GLN A 62 12.12 10.35 -16.59
CA GLN A 62 13.40 10.69 -15.96
C GLN A 62 13.28 11.87 -14.99
N SER A 63 12.45 12.87 -15.30
CA SER A 63 12.28 14.04 -14.43
C SER A 63 11.81 13.67 -13.02
N VAL A 64 10.87 12.73 -12.91
CA VAL A 64 10.33 12.24 -11.62
C VAL A 64 11.35 11.39 -10.85
N ARG A 65 12.25 10.71 -11.57
CA ARG A 65 13.23 9.77 -10.98
C ARG A 65 14.60 10.38 -10.72
N TRP A 66 14.84 11.64 -11.11
CA TRP A 66 16.16 12.27 -11.03
C TRP A 66 16.67 12.46 -9.59
N SER A 67 15.75 12.67 -8.64
CA SER A 67 16.07 12.94 -7.24
C SER A 67 15.10 12.24 -6.30
N PRO A 68 15.19 10.90 -6.13
CA PRO A 68 14.37 10.20 -5.18
C PRO A 68 14.72 10.65 -3.76
N VAL A 69 13.69 10.92 -2.95
CA VAL A 69 13.80 11.39 -1.57
C VAL A 69 13.26 10.30 -0.65
N ARG A 70 14.11 9.78 0.25
CA ARG A 70 13.68 8.88 1.31
C ARG A 70 13.46 9.70 2.59
N ARG A 71 12.33 9.47 3.27
CA ARG A 71 12.04 10.09 4.57
C ARG A 71 11.98 9.02 5.63
N ARG A 72 12.81 9.15 6.66
CA ARG A 72 12.77 8.28 7.84
C ARG A 72 11.94 8.92 8.94
N PRO A 73 10.88 8.26 9.46
CA PRO A 73 10.16 8.73 10.64
C PRO A 73 10.95 8.47 11.94
N PHE A 74 10.75 9.31 12.94
CA PHE A 74 11.23 9.10 14.31
C PHE A 74 10.06 9.10 15.27
N ILE A 75 9.55 7.91 15.57
CA ILE A 75 8.34 7.75 16.39
C ILE A 75 8.64 8.15 17.84
N ASP A 76 9.83 7.82 18.36
CA ASP A 76 10.22 8.16 19.74
C ASP A 76 10.25 9.68 19.97
N ARG A 77 10.77 10.43 19.00
CA ARG A 77 10.80 11.91 19.06
C ARG A 77 9.39 12.50 18.94
N LEU A 78 8.52 11.87 18.16
CA LEU A 78 7.13 12.28 18.04
C LEU A 78 6.41 12.09 19.38
N ALA A 79 6.54 10.90 19.98
CA ALA A 79 5.96 10.54 21.26
C ALA A 79 6.50 11.43 22.40
N ALA A 80 7.81 11.68 22.45
CA ALA A 80 8.41 12.55 23.46
C ALA A 80 7.96 14.01 23.35
N ARG A 81 7.75 14.50 22.12
CA ARG A 81 7.38 15.91 21.89
C ARG A 81 5.90 16.19 22.07
N HIS A 82 5.03 15.31 21.58
CA HIS A 82 3.59 15.53 21.58
C HIS A 82 2.88 14.76 22.69
N GLY A 83 3.47 13.69 23.22
CA GLY A 83 2.81 12.81 24.17
C GLY A 83 1.46 12.38 23.63
N GLU A 84 0.40 12.66 24.39
CA GLU A 84 -0.98 12.39 24.02
C GLU A 84 -1.62 13.47 23.11
N ARG A 85 -0.94 14.58 22.82
CA ARG A 85 -1.44 15.67 21.96
C ARG A 85 -1.33 15.35 20.46
N LEU A 86 -1.86 14.19 20.09
CA LEU A 86 -2.00 13.76 18.70
C LEU A 86 -3.30 14.31 18.09
N PRO A 87 -3.36 14.55 16.76
CA PRO A 87 -4.60 14.98 16.08
C PRO A 87 -5.66 13.88 16.03
N CYS A 88 -6.91 14.22 15.76
CA CYS A 88 -7.91 13.21 15.39
C CYS A 88 -7.62 12.66 13.99
N VAL A 89 -7.84 11.37 13.78
CA VAL A 89 -7.63 10.65 12.53
C VAL A 89 -8.88 9.86 12.20
N ASP A 90 -9.44 10.14 11.03
CA ASP A 90 -10.57 9.40 10.48
C ASP A 90 -10.07 8.52 9.32
N ILE A 91 -10.36 7.23 9.40
CA ILE A 91 -9.99 6.25 8.37
C ILE A 91 -11.27 5.82 7.65
N PHE A 92 -11.28 6.01 6.34
CA PHE A 92 -12.38 5.56 5.47
C PHE A 92 -11.97 4.27 4.76
N VAL A 93 -12.81 3.26 4.90
CA VAL A 93 -12.74 1.98 4.19
C VAL A 93 -13.92 1.95 3.24
N CYS A 94 -13.67 1.70 1.96
CA CYS A 94 -14.74 1.52 0.98
C CYS A 94 -14.71 0.07 0.52
N THR A 95 -15.87 -0.56 0.45
CA THR A 95 -16.04 -1.88 -0.16
C THR A 95 -17.01 -1.82 -1.32
N ALA A 96 -16.67 -2.53 -2.40
CA ALA A 96 -17.40 -2.46 -3.66
C ALA A 96 -18.50 -3.51 -3.77
N ASP A 97 -18.20 -4.76 -3.41
CA ASP A 97 -19.08 -5.91 -3.59
C ASP A 97 -18.61 -7.09 -2.71
N PRO A 98 -19.52 -7.79 -1.99
CA PRO A 98 -19.17 -8.90 -1.11
C PRO A 98 -18.60 -10.14 -1.83
N TYR A 99 -18.79 -10.28 -3.16
CA TYR A 99 -18.20 -11.41 -3.91
C TYR A 99 -16.74 -11.15 -4.25
N SER A 100 -16.40 -9.92 -4.65
CA SER A 100 -15.03 -9.48 -4.95
C SER A 100 -14.23 -9.20 -3.68
N GLU A 101 -14.90 -8.69 -2.64
CA GLU A 101 -14.33 -8.33 -1.34
C GLU A 101 -15.13 -9.00 -0.21
N PRO A 102 -14.81 -10.26 0.13
CA PRO A 102 -15.57 -11.02 1.11
C PRO A 102 -15.70 -10.29 2.46
N PRO A 103 -16.88 -10.30 3.11
CA PRO A 103 -17.09 -9.62 4.38
C PRO A 103 -16.07 -9.99 5.47
N SER A 104 -15.60 -11.24 5.50
CA SER A 104 -14.56 -11.71 6.43
C SER A 104 -13.23 -10.96 6.28
N LEU A 105 -12.86 -10.60 5.05
CA LEU A 105 -11.66 -9.81 4.74
C LEU A 105 -11.86 -8.34 5.13
N VAL A 106 -13.03 -7.78 4.83
CA VAL A 106 -13.40 -6.40 5.20
C VAL A 106 -13.39 -6.24 6.72
N VAL A 107 -14.01 -7.18 7.44
CA VAL A 107 -14.04 -7.23 8.91
C VAL A 107 -12.63 -7.31 9.49
N SER A 108 -11.78 -8.20 8.97
CA SER A 108 -10.40 -8.34 9.45
C SER A 108 -9.59 -7.06 9.24
N THR A 109 -9.85 -6.34 8.15
CA THR A 109 -9.25 -5.03 7.87
C THR A 109 -9.70 -4.00 8.90
N ILE A 110 -11.01 -3.91 9.19
CA ILE A 110 -11.54 -2.94 10.16
C ILE A 110 -11.04 -3.23 11.57
N LEU A 111 -11.02 -4.51 11.99
CA LEU A 111 -10.48 -4.92 13.28
C LEU A 111 -8.99 -4.58 13.42
N SER A 112 -8.21 -4.73 12.34
CA SER A 112 -6.81 -4.30 12.31
C SER A 112 -6.66 -2.80 12.51
N LEU A 113 -7.46 -2.00 11.82
CA LEU A 113 -7.46 -0.54 11.93
C LEU A 113 -7.84 -0.06 13.33
N MET A 114 -8.89 -0.66 13.91
CA MET A 114 -9.32 -0.35 15.28
C MET A 114 -8.28 -0.74 16.34
N ALA A 115 -7.39 -1.70 16.03
CA ALA A 115 -6.32 -2.15 16.92
C ALA A 115 -5.01 -1.32 16.79
N TYR A 116 -5.02 -0.25 15.98
CA TYR A 116 -3.84 0.62 15.84
C TYR A 116 -3.41 1.21 17.18
N ASN A 117 -2.10 1.41 17.34
CA ASN A 117 -1.52 2.04 18.52
C ASN A 117 -1.75 3.57 18.47
N TYR A 118 -3.00 3.98 18.68
CA TYR A 118 -3.45 5.36 18.70
C TYR A 118 -4.47 5.57 19.83
N PRO A 119 -4.62 6.79 20.38
CA PRO A 119 -5.63 7.05 21.39
C PRO A 119 -7.05 6.77 20.83
N PRO A 120 -7.88 5.95 21.51
CA PRO A 120 -9.17 5.50 20.98
C PRO A 120 -10.16 6.65 20.80
N GLU A 121 -10.08 7.71 21.59
CA GLU A 121 -10.89 8.90 21.46
C GLU A 121 -10.52 9.79 20.26
N LYS A 122 -9.45 9.43 19.53
CA LYS A 122 -8.92 10.18 18.39
C LYS A 122 -8.86 9.39 17.10
N LEU A 123 -9.26 8.11 17.12
CA LEU A 123 -9.26 7.25 15.96
C LEU A 123 -10.69 6.84 15.63
N SER A 124 -11.19 7.28 14.49
CA SER A 124 -12.49 6.88 13.97
C SER A 124 -12.30 6.05 12.72
N VAL A 125 -13.04 4.95 12.58
CA VAL A 125 -13.03 4.10 11.39
C VAL A 125 -14.44 4.09 10.80
N TYR A 126 -14.55 4.42 9.52
CA TYR A 126 -15.79 4.48 8.75
C TYR A 126 -15.75 3.45 7.63
N LEU A 127 -16.84 2.70 7.46
CA LEU A 127 -17.03 1.79 6.34
C LEU A 127 -18.11 2.34 5.42
N SER A 128 -17.80 2.49 4.14
CA SER A 128 -18.74 2.73 3.04
C SER A 128 -18.89 1.44 2.26
N ASP A 129 -20.11 0.94 2.12
CA ASP A 129 -20.45 -0.22 1.30
C ASP A 129 -21.24 0.26 0.08
N ASP A 130 -20.63 0.16 -1.09
CA ASP A 130 -21.21 0.64 -2.35
C ASP A 130 -22.31 -0.29 -2.89
N ASP A 131 -22.27 -1.59 -2.56
CA ASP A 131 -23.32 -2.57 -2.91
C ASP A 131 -24.49 -2.53 -1.89
N GLY A 132 -24.22 -2.04 -0.68
CA GLY A 132 -25.19 -2.03 0.42
C GLY A 132 -25.59 -3.44 0.85
N SER A 133 -24.64 -4.37 0.83
CA SER A 133 -24.92 -5.78 1.04
C SER A 133 -25.27 -6.09 2.48
N ILE A 134 -26.34 -6.87 2.65
CA ILE A 134 -26.73 -7.38 3.97
C ILE A 134 -25.65 -8.29 4.58
N LEU A 135 -24.82 -8.94 3.75
CA LEU A 135 -23.71 -9.77 4.20
C LEU A 135 -22.62 -8.93 4.87
N THR A 136 -22.27 -7.78 4.28
CA THR A 136 -21.34 -6.82 4.88
C THR A 136 -21.88 -6.31 6.21
N PHE A 137 -23.18 -5.97 6.26
CA PHE A 137 -23.83 -5.53 7.49
C PHE A 137 -23.76 -6.58 8.61
N TYR A 138 -24.11 -7.83 8.32
CA TYR A 138 -24.01 -8.92 9.32
C TYR A 138 -22.57 -9.22 9.73
N GLY A 139 -21.63 -9.22 8.77
CA GLY A 139 -20.21 -9.38 9.07
C GLY A 139 -19.71 -8.30 10.03
N MET A 140 -20.12 -7.05 9.81
CA MET A 140 -19.79 -5.92 10.70
C MET A 140 -20.45 -6.01 12.08
N TRP A 141 -21.67 -6.54 12.15
CA TRP A 141 -22.34 -6.80 13.41
C TRP A 141 -21.56 -7.81 14.26
N GLU A 142 -21.21 -8.96 13.69
CA GLU A 142 -20.41 -9.99 14.36
C GLU A 142 -19.01 -9.47 14.74
N ALA A 143 -18.38 -8.71 13.84
CA ALA A 143 -17.12 -8.02 14.11
C ALA A 143 -17.20 -7.10 15.33
N SER A 144 -18.32 -6.39 15.53
CA SER A 144 -18.49 -5.50 16.67
C SER A 144 -18.53 -6.25 18.02
N LEU A 145 -19.02 -7.50 18.01
CA LEU A 145 -19.02 -8.38 19.18
C LEU A 145 -17.61 -8.94 19.44
N PHE A 146 -16.94 -9.39 18.38
CA PHE A 146 -15.58 -9.91 18.47
C PHE A 146 -14.56 -8.83 18.84
N ALA A 147 -14.71 -7.58 18.36
CA ALA A 147 -13.84 -6.45 18.65
C ALA A 147 -13.64 -6.20 20.15
N LYS A 148 -14.68 -6.44 20.96
CA LYS A 148 -14.62 -6.32 22.43
C LYS A 148 -13.58 -7.24 23.06
N HIS A 149 -13.20 -8.32 22.37
CA HIS A 149 -12.23 -9.32 22.82
C HIS A 149 -10.89 -9.15 22.09
N TRP A 150 -10.94 -8.92 20.77
CA TRP A 150 -9.76 -8.75 19.93
C TRP A 150 -8.94 -7.49 20.27
N LEU A 151 -9.59 -6.33 20.41
CA LEU A 151 -8.85 -5.07 20.61
C LEU A 151 -8.06 -5.04 21.94
N PRO A 152 -8.63 -5.46 23.09
CA PRO A 152 -7.86 -5.59 24.33
C PRO A 152 -6.75 -6.63 24.23
N PHE A 153 -6.99 -7.74 23.52
CA PHE A 153 -5.99 -8.79 23.31
C PHE A 153 -4.79 -8.27 22.52
N CYS A 154 -5.01 -7.57 21.40
CA CYS A 154 -3.96 -6.92 20.62
C CYS A 154 -3.15 -5.92 21.45
N LYS A 155 -3.82 -5.09 22.26
CA LYS A 155 -3.17 -4.06 23.07
C LYS A 155 -2.35 -4.66 24.22
N ARG A 156 -2.85 -5.72 24.87
CA ARG A 156 -2.20 -6.36 26.01
C ARG A 156 -0.91 -7.08 25.61
N TYR A 157 -0.93 -7.76 24.47
CA TYR A 157 0.19 -8.57 24.00
C TYR A 157 1.02 -7.91 22.88
N ASN A 158 0.67 -6.67 22.52
CA ASN A 158 1.28 -5.91 21.42
C ASN A 158 1.42 -6.74 20.13
N ILE A 159 0.30 -7.31 19.70
CA ILE A 159 0.26 -8.30 18.62
C ILE A 159 0.54 -7.64 17.27
N GLU A 160 1.43 -8.28 16.50
CA GLU A 160 1.72 -7.92 15.11
C GLU A 160 1.80 -9.21 14.27
N PRO A 161 1.05 -9.33 13.16
CA PRO A 161 0.13 -8.35 12.58
C PRO A 161 -1.20 -8.20 13.36
N ARG A 162 -1.81 -7.00 13.29
CA ARG A 162 -3.06 -6.66 14.00
C ARG A 162 -4.35 -7.18 13.33
N SER A 163 -4.24 -7.65 12.08
CA SER A 163 -5.35 -8.30 11.39
C SER A 163 -5.51 -9.72 11.92
N PRO A 164 -6.70 -10.11 12.41
CA PRO A 164 -6.91 -11.45 12.96
C PRO A 164 -6.70 -12.54 11.90
N ALA A 165 -7.17 -12.33 10.66
CA ALA A 165 -6.92 -13.27 9.55
C ALA A 165 -5.43 -13.45 9.24
N ALA A 166 -4.65 -12.36 9.27
CA ALA A 166 -3.20 -12.45 9.07
C ALA A 166 -2.51 -13.15 10.26
N TYR A 167 -2.88 -12.77 11.48
CA TYR A 167 -2.29 -13.31 12.71
C TYR A 167 -2.53 -14.82 12.86
N PHE A 168 -3.75 -15.29 12.56
CA PHE A 168 -4.09 -16.71 12.68
C PHE A 168 -3.70 -17.56 11.47
N SER A 169 -3.31 -16.96 10.35
CA SER A 169 -2.77 -17.69 9.19
C SER A 169 -1.25 -17.91 9.27
N GLU A 170 -0.52 -17.10 10.04
CA GLU A 170 0.89 -17.33 10.34
C GLU A 170 1.06 -18.51 11.32
N SER A 171 1.74 -19.56 10.88
CA SER A 171 1.84 -20.84 11.61
C SER A 171 2.88 -20.86 12.73
N ASP A 172 3.79 -19.88 12.82
CA ASP A 172 4.96 -19.94 13.70
C ASP A 172 5.11 -18.71 14.59
N GLY A 173 5.22 -18.92 15.92
CA GLY A 173 5.85 -17.98 16.86
C GLY A 173 4.93 -17.16 17.77
N HIS A 174 3.63 -17.06 17.51
CA HIS A 174 2.76 -16.14 18.28
C HIS A 174 2.25 -16.69 19.63
N GLN A 175 2.42 -17.99 19.88
CA GLN A 175 1.98 -18.63 21.13
C GLN A 175 2.83 -18.25 22.37
N GLU A 176 4.01 -17.67 22.20
CA GLU A 176 4.87 -17.33 23.35
C GLU A 176 4.47 -16.03 24.06
N LEU A 177 3.73 -15.14 23.37
CA LEU A 177 3.37 -13.83 23.92
C LEU A 177 2.18 -13.89 24.87
N CYS A 178 1.28 -14.87 24.71
CA CYS A 178 0.01 -14.94 25.43
C CYS A 178 -0.25 -16.32 26.02
N THR A 179 -1.19 -16.41 26.96
CA THR A 179 -1.49 -17.72 27.57
C THR A 179 -2.16 -18.64 26.52
N PRO A 180 -1.77 -19.92 26.41
CA PRO A 180 -2.33 -20.83 25.40
C PRO A 180 -3.86 -20.94 25.43
N LYS A 181 -4.46 -20.81 26.63
CA LYS A 181 -5.92 -20.83 26.82
C LYS A 181 -6.62 -19.58 26.30
N GLU A 182 -6.05 -18.40 26.53
CA GLU A 182 -6.62 -17.16 25.98
C GLU A 182 -6.48 -17.15 24.46
N TRP A 183 -5.33 -17.57 23.93
CA TRP A 183 -5.12 -17.66 22.48
C TRP A 183 -6.14 -18.57 21.80
N SER A 184 -6.35 -19.78 22.32
CA SER A 184 -7.30 -20.73 21.74
C SER A 184 -8.72 -20.21 21.79
N LEU A 185 -9.10 -19.54 22.89
CA LEU A 185 -10.43 -18.94 23.02
C LEU A 185 -10.64 -17.83 21.97
N ILE A 186 -9.68 -16.94 21.78
CA ILE A 186 -9.80 -15.86 20.79
C ILE A 186 -9.84 -16.42 19.38
N LYS A 187 -9.05 -17.46 19.10
CA LYS A 187 -9.08 -18.15 17.81
C LYS A 187 -10.45 -18.79 17.55
N ASP A 188 -11.00 -19.53 18.51
CA ASP A 188 -12.33 -20.13 18.38
C ASP A 188 -13.42 -19.07 18.14
N MET A 189 -13.29 -17.89 18.75
CA MET A 189 -14.22 -16.77 18.52
C MET A 189 -14.06 -16.17 17.12
N PHE A 190 -12.83 -16.08 16.62
CA PHE A 190 -12.56 -15.61 15.26
C PHE A 190 -13.11 -16.58 14.23
N ASP A 191 -12.85 -17.89 14.39
CA ASP A 191 -13.32 -18.92 13.46
C ASP A 191 -14.86 -18.90 13.38
N LYS A 192 -15.56 -18.82 14.53
CA LYS A 192 -17.03 -18.68 14.60
C LYS A 192 -17.58 -17.42 13.95
N MET A 193 -16.83 -16.32 13.95
CA MET A 193 -17.23 -15.06 13.31
C MET A 193 -17.06 -15.15 11.78
N THR A 194 -16.15 -16.00 11.30
CA THR A 194 -15.85 -16.18 9.87
C THR A 194 -16.64 -17.29 9.19
N GLU A 195 -17.26 -18.19 9.96
CA GLU A 195 -18.21 -19.22 9.50
C GLU A 195 -19.54 -18.61 9.05
#